data_AF-A0A8H6KB63-F1
#
_entry.id   AF-A0A8H6KB63-F1
#
_cell.length_a   1.000
_cell.length_b   1.000
_cell.length_c   1.000
_cell.angle_alpha   90.00
_cell.angle_beta   90.00
_cell.angle_gamma   90.00
#
_symmetry.space_group_name_H-M   'P 1'
#
loop_
_entity.id
_entity.type
_entity.pdbx_description
1 polymer ?
#
loop_
_entity_poly.entity_id
_entity_poly.type
_entity_poly.pdbx_seq_one_letter_code
_entity_poly.pdbx_strand_id
1 'polypeptide(L)'
;MAQAVLTRALLRWLFYVVAVCLVILVTPTALGSLGVLKESQPAADFAATNPWRDLPADPAFHDTIREVLLIRDTLRDGMLPTSLPEEDDYDVYSAMLRSLEGREDLTWLVVQETRVDQTISAIANRGGYHSPIPEEPHDLHERVKRLHDHWFTLASAKDKPERWEARFDTTYVPSLLTGRDLDSKQRGKGFGLDLTPAQRADAEAKYKAYRKGRDRAVAYLKKNPPKPMAWVPVSTDPEAARGIWGTVFRDGLAQAGRKVLGRQMAANPMFKPVYRDLITERIPYDWVDPEQPAEQFSEQEHLKEMEAFREEARLREVRTEKQARLQEELRRQLRADKEEL
;
A
#
# COMPACT_ATOMS: atom_id res chain seq x y z
N MET A 1 -62.99 -11.23 -46.19
CA MET A 1 -63.04 -10.13 -45.20
C MET A 1 -62.24 -10.40 -43.92
N ALA A 2 -62.04 -11.65 -43.47
CA ALA A 2 -61.26 -11.95 -42.26
C ALA A 2 -59.73 -11.72 -42.38
N GLN A 3 -59.14 -11.86 -43.57
CA GLN A 3 -57.70 -11.65 -43.79
C GLN A 3 -57.26 -10.18 -43.71
N ALA A 4 -58.17 -9.23 -43.97
CA ALA A 4 -57.86 -7.80 -43.92
C ALA A 4 -57.84 -7.22 -42.49
N VAL A 5 -58.45 -7.92 -41.53
CA VAL A 5 -58.47 -7.52 -40.11
C VAL A 5 -57.21 -8.00 -39.40
N LEU A 6 -56.73 -9.21 -39.74
CA LEU A 6 -55.53 -9.79 -39.15
C LEU A 6 -54.26 -9.02 -39.56
N THR A 7 -54.18 -8.57 -40.82
CA THR A 7 -53.05 -7.76 -41.31
C THR A 7 -52.97 -6.39 -40.65
N ARG A 8 -54.12 -5.75 -40.36
CA ARG A 8 -54.15 -4.46 -39.63
C ARG A 8 -53.76 -4.59 -38.16
N ALA A 9 -54.10 -5.70 -37.52
CA ALA A 9 -53.71 -5.96 -36.14
C ALA A 9 -52.19 -6.22 -36.01
N LEU A 10 -51.62 -7.01 -36.92
CA LEU A 10 -50.18 -7.28 -36.97
C LEU A 10 -49.37 -6.02 -37.28
N LEU A 11 -49.83 -5.18 -38.22
CA LEU A 11 -49.19 -3.90 -38.54
C LEU A 11 -49.20 -2.93 -37.35
N ARG A 12 -50.30 -2.87 -36.59
CA ARG A 12 -50.37 -2.05 -35.37
C ARG A 12 -49.42 -2.55 -34.29
N TRP A 13 -49.34 -3.86 -34.09
CA TRP A 13 -48.43 -4.45 -33.11
C TRP A 13 -46.96 -4.20 -33.48
N LEU A 14 -46.59 -4.36 -34.76
CA LEU A 14 -45.27 -4.00 -35.27
C LEU A 14 -44.95 -2.51 -35.08
N PHE A 15 -45.92 -1.62 -35.31
CA PHE A 15 -45.75 -0.19 -35.07
C PHE A 15 -45.51 0.14 -33.59
N TYR A 16 -46.22 -0.54 -32.68
CA TYR A 16 -46.01 -0.39 -31.24
C TYR A 16 -44.64 -0.91 -30.79
N VAL A 17 -44.22 -2.08 -31.28
CA VAL A 17 -42.90 -2.65 -30.94
C VAL A 17 -41.79 -1.76 -31.49
N VAL A 18 -41.90 -1.27 -32.72
CA VAL A 18 -40.92 -0.34 -33.31
C VAL A 18 -40.91 1.00 -32.57
N ALA A 19 -42.06 1.54 -32.18
CA ALA A 19 -42.14 2.78 -31.40
C ALA A 19 -41.52 2.64 -30.00
N VAL A 20 -41.77 1.52 -29.30
CA VAL A 20 -41.16 1.23 -27.99
C VAL A 20 -39.64 1.02 -28.13
N CYS A 21 -39.19 0.31 -29.17
CA CYS A 21 -37.77 0.18 -29.45
C CYS A 21 -37.12 1.52 -29.82
N LEU A 22 -37.81 2.42 -30.52
CA LEU A 22 -37.33 3.78 -30.81
C LEU A 22 -37.25 4.66 -29.56
N VAL A 23 -38.19 4.53 -28.62
CA VAL A 23 -38.09 5.22 -27.32
C VAL A 23 -36.89 4.70 -26.52
N ILE A 24 -36.64 3.39 -26.51
CA ILE A 24 -35.52 2.78 -25.78
C ILE A 24 -34.16 3.04 -26.48
N LEU A 25 -34.11 3.07 -27.81
CA LEU A 25 -32.87 3.28 -28.59
C LEU A 25 -32.55 4.75 -28.88
N VAL A 26 -33.51 5.68 -28.78
CA VAL A 26 -33.32 7.12 -29.07
C VAL A 26 -33.49 8.01 -27.83
N THR A 27 -33.71 7.44 -26.64
CA THR A 27 -33.48 8.15 -25.36
C THR A 27 -32.33 7.53 -24.57
N PRO A 28 -31.09 7.86 -24.98
CA PRO A 28 -30.17 8.38 -23.96
C PRO A 28 -29.49 9.70 -24.40
N THR A 29 -30.18 10.59 -25.13
CA THR A 29 -29.55 11.85 -25.58
C THR A 29 -30.36 13.14 -25.39
N ALA A 30 -31.57 13.13 -24.81
CA ALA A 30 -32.38 14.35 -24.70
C ALA A 30 -33.03 14.61 -23.32
N LEU A 31 -32.51 14.04 -22.24
CA LEU A 31 -32.88 14.38 -20.86
C LEU A 31 -31.65 14.49 -19.92
N GLY A 32 -30.46 14.70 -20.50
CA GLY A 32 -29.19 14.98 -19.79
C GLY A 32 -28.74 16.44 -19.85
N SER A 33 -29.61 17.37 -20.25
CA SER A 33 -29.28 18.80 -20.46
C SER A 33 -30.11 19.74 -19.58
N LEU A 34 -30.32 19.38 -18.31
CA LEU A 34 -30.71 20.34 -17.28
C LEU A 34 -29.87 20.10 -16.03
N GLY A 35 -28.75 20.81 -15.95
CA GLY A 35 -28.11 21.13 -14.67
C GLY A 35 -27.26 20.04 -14.02
N VAL A 36 -26.52 19.22 -14.78
CA VAL A 36 -25.23 18.78 -14.26
C VAL A 36 -24.33 20.00 -14.39
N LEU A 37 -24.19 20.74 -13.30
CA LEU A 37 -23.05 21.62 -13.09
C LEU A 37 -21.84 20.85 -13.59
N LYS A 38 -21.28 21.32 -14.70
CA LYS A 38 -19.94 20.98 -15.14
C LYS A 38 -19.08 21.28 -13.91
N GLU A 39 -18.78 20.24 -13.13
CA GLU A 39 -17.91 20.28 -11.97
C GLU A 39 -16.52 20.55 -12.55
N SER A 40 -16.29 21.82 -12.87
CA SER A 40 -15.05 22.33 -13.39
C SER A 40 -14.01 22.13 -12.30
N GLN A 41 -13.17 21.12 -12.53
CA GLN A 41 -11.89 20.83 -11.87
C GLN A 41 -11.96 20.23 -10.44
N PRO A 42 -12.14 18.90 -10.31
CA PRO A 42 -11.82 18.17 -9.07
C PRO A 42 -10.32 18.20 -8.71
N ALA A 43 -9.43 18.53 -9.65
CA ALA A 43 -7.98 18.51 -9.45
C ALA A 43 -7.48 19.61 -8.49
N ALA A 44 -8.13 20.79 -8.46
CA ALA A 44 -7.68 21.90 -7.61
C ALA A 44 -8.02 21.69 -6.12
N ASP A 45 -9.09 20.94 -5.83
CA ASP A 45 -9.68 20.88 -4.49
C ASP A 45 -8.85 20.08 -3.47
N PHE A 46 -7.96 19.19 -3.91
CA PHE A 46 -7.16 18.31 -3.02
C PHE A 46 -5.65 18.57 -3.09
N ALA A 47 -5.19 19.58 -3.83
CA ALA A 47 -3.77 19.86 -4.00
C ALA A 47 -3.06 20.15 -2.66
N ALA A 48 -3.73 20.87 -1.74
CA ALA A 48 -3.16 21.25 -0.45
C ALA A 48 -2.93 20.07 0.52
N THR A 49 -3.60 18.93 0.27
CA THR A 49 -3.49 17.72 1.09
C THR A 49 -2.90 16.54 0.31
N ASN A 50 -2.38 16.79 -0.89
CA ASN A 50 -1.79 15.75 -1.73
C ASN A 50 -0.53 15.18 -1.06
N PRO A 51 -0.50 13.89 -0.68
CA PRO A 51 0.65 13.29 -0.01
C PRO A 51 1.78 12.93 -0.97
N TRP A 52 1.57 13.07 -2.28
CA TRP A 52 2.50 12.61 -3.32
C TRP A 52 3.42 13.74 -3.77
N ARG A 53 4.67 13.66 -3.32
CA ARG A 53 5.73 14.65 -3.55
C ARG A 53 7.02 13.98 -4.03
N ASP A 54 7.95 14.79 -4.49
CA ASP A 54 9.28 14.29 -4.87
C ASP A 54 10.03 13.81 -3.62
N LEU A 55 10.89 12.80 -3.78
CA LEU A 55 11.76 12.39 -2.67
C LEU A 55 12.80 13.48 -2.39
N PRO A 56 13.26 13.61 -1.13
CA PRO A 56 14.44 14.40 -0.81
C PRO A 56 15.63 14.03 -1.71
N ALA A 57 16.38 15.03 -2.15
CA ALA A 57 17.53 14.85 -3.04
C ALA A 57 18.81 14.36 -2.30
N ASP A 58 18.74 14.15 -0.99
CA ASP A 58 19.85 13.71 -0.16
C ASP A 58 20.25 12.26 -0.52
N PRO A 59 21.51 12.00 -0.94
CA PRO A 59 21.97 10.64 -1.24
C PRO A 59 21.78 9.66 -0.08
N ALA A 60 21.97 10.10 1.17
CA ALA A 60 21.84 9.23 2.34
C ALA A 60 20.39 8.73 2.51
N PHE A 61 19.41 9.57 2.18
CA PHE A 61 18.00 9.19 2.17
C PHE A 61 17.71 8.09 1.12
N HIS A 62 18.31 8.20 -0.07
CA HIS A 62 18.17 7.19 -1.11
C HIS A 62 18.87 5.86 -0.76
N ASP A 63 20.04 5.93 -0.13
CA ASP A 63 20.74 4.75 0.40
C ASP A 63 19.91 4.02 1.45
N THR A 64 19.26 4.78 2.34
CA THR A 64 18.32 4.28 3.35
C THR A 64 17.16 3.53 2.69
N ILE A 65 16.47 4.13 1.71
CA ILE A 65 15.37 3.47 1.00
C ILE A 65 15.85 2.17 0.33
N ARG A 66 17.01 2.21 -0.33
CA ARG A 66 17.58 1.05 -1.03
C ARG A 66 17.77 -0.13 -0.06
N GLU A 67 18.40 0.11 1.09
CA GLU A 67 18.63 -0.91 2.11
C GLU A 67 17.31 -1.41 2.72
N VAL A 68 16.38 -0.52 3.06
CA VAL A 68 15.09 -0.91 3.66
C VAL A 68 14.24 -1.72 2.69
N LEU A 69 14.23 -1.39 1.39
CA LEU A 69 13.53 -2.18 0.38
C LEU A 69 14.09 -3.62 0.32
N LEU A 70 15.42 -3.77 0.34
CA LEU A 70 16.05 -5.08 0.38
C LEU A 70 15.66 -5.84 1.65
N ILE A 71 15.75 -5.21 2.82
CA ILE A 71 15.38 -5.83 4.11
C ILE A 71 13.92 -6.29 4.05
N ARG A 72 13.02 -5.40 3.62
CA ARG A 72 11.58 -5.67 3.51
C ARG A 72 11.31 -6.85 2.60
N ASP A 73 11.88 -6.90 1.40
CA ASP A 73 11.63 -8.00 0.48
C ASP A 73 12.26 -9.31 0.98
N THR A 74 13.48 -9.27 1.51
CA THR A 74 14.16 -10.46 2.07
C THR A 74 13.38 -11.07 3.23
N LEU A 75 12.92 -10.25 4.18
CA LEU A 75 12.12 -10.72 5.31
C LEU A 75 10.73 -11.18 4.88
N ARG A 76 10.09 -10.48 3.93
CA ARG A 76 8.77 -10.88 3.39
C ARG A 76 8.87 -12.26 2.74
N ASP A 77 9.78 -12.43 1.80
CA ASP A 77 9.88 -13.66 1.00
C ASP A 77 10.48 -14.80 1.82
N GLY A 78 11.36 -14.47 2.77
CA GLY A 78 11.91 -15.39 3.75
C GLY A 78 10.89 -15.93 4.73
N MET A 79 10.20 -15.04 5.44
CA MET A 79 9.44 -15.39 6.63
C MET A 79 7.93 -15.57 6.40
N LEU A 80 7.37 -15.10 5.27
CA LEU A 80 5.92 -15.23 5.01
C LEU A 80 5.63 -16.33 3.98
N PRO A 81 4.60 -17.17 4.21
CA PRO A 81 3.78 -17.23 5.42
C PRO A 81 4.47 -18.00 6.57
N THR A 82 5.56 -18.71 6.28
CA THR A 82 6.45 -19.36 7.25
C THR A 82 7.88 -19.36 6.71
N SER A 83 8.89 -19.40 7.59
CA SER A 83 10.27 -19.69 7.20
C SER A 83 10.47 -21.16 6.84
N LEU A 84 11.56 -21.47 6.15
CA LEU A 84 12.03 -22.79 5.75
C LEU A 84 13.37 -23.10 6.46
N PRO A 85 13.38 -23.87 7.56
CA PRO A 85 14.57 -24.07 8.38
C PRO A 85 15.82 -24.59 7.68
N GLU A 86 15.67 -25.37 6.60
CA GLU A 86 16.79 -25.94 5.85
C GLU A 86 17.35 -25.02 4.75
N GLU A 87 16.57 -24.02 4.32
CA GLU A 87 16.92 -23.14 3.18
C GLU A 87 17.21 -21.70 3.61
N ASP A 88 16.65 -21.27 4.74
CA ASP A 88 16.69 -19.88 5.17
C ASP A 88 17.92 -19.58 6.03
N ASP A 89 18.59 -18.49 5.70
CA ASP A 89 19.67 -17.95 6.51
C ASP A 89 19.10 -17.06 7.62
N TYR A 90 18.87 -17.68 8.79
CA TYR A 90 18.35 -16.99 9.97
C TYR A 90 19.33 -15.94 10.55
N ASP A 91 20.64 -16.07 10.29
CA ASP A 91 21.61 -15.07 10.72
C ASP A 91 21.42 -13.78 9.91
N VAL A 92 21.16 -13.90 8.61
CA VAL A 92 20.79 -12.77 7.75
C VAL A 92 19.50 -12.11 8.22
N TYR A 93 18.44 -12.88 8.54
CA TYR A 93 17.20 -12.30 9.05
C TYR A 93 17.40 -11.60 10.40
N SER A 94 18.20 -12.20 11.29
CA SER A 94 18.55 -11.62 12.59
C SER A 94 19.28 -10.28 12.44
N ALA A 95 20.23 -10.20 11.50
CA ALA A 95 20.98 -8.98 11.19
C ALA A 95 20.09 -7.90 10.57
N MET A 96 19.22 -8.26 9.63
CA MET A 96 18.27 -7.35 8.99
C MET A 96 17.26 -6.77 10.00
N LEU A 97 16.72 -7.61 10.88
CA LEU A 97 15.88 -7.13 11.99
C LEU A 97 16.66 -6.23 12.93
N ARG A 98 17.92 -6.57 13.24
CA ARG A 98 18.75 -5.73 14.11
C ARG A 98 18.97 -4.33 13.53
N SER A 99 19.17 -4.25 12.21
CA SER A 99 19.25 -2.97 11.50
C SER A 99 17.97 -2.16 11.70
N LEU A 100 16.80 -2.74 11.44
CA LEU A 100 15.51 -2.05 11.63
C LEU A 100 15.24 -1.64 13.09
N GLU A 101 15.62 -2.47 14.04
CA GLU A 101 15.39 -2.23 15.47
C GLU A 101 16.17 -1.03 16.00
N GLY A 102 17.38 -0.77 15.49
CA GLY A 102 18.26 0.25 16.07
C GLY A 102 18.60 1.43 15.18
N ARG A 103 18.29 1.37 13.88
CA ARG A 103 18.60 2.47 12.97
C ARG A 103 17.87 3.77 13.33
N GLU A 104 18.59 4.87 13.24
CA GLU A 104 18.13 6.22 13.61
C GLU A 104 17.84 7.11 12.38
N ASP A 105 18.12 6.60 11.18
CA ASP A 105 17.98 7.28 9.89
C ASP A 105 16.61 7.08 9.22
N LEU A 106 15.72 6.26 9.81
CA LEU A 106 14.36 6.07 9.30
C LEU A 106 13.52 7.31 9.52
N THR A 107 13.02 7.94 8.46
CA THR A 107 11.95 8.93 8.55
C THR A 107 10.59 8.27 8.29
N TRP A 108 9.50 8.95 8.68
CA TRP A 108 8.16 8.48 8.35
C TRP A 108 7.93 8.33 6.83
N LEU A 109 8.59 9.15 6.01
CA LEU A 109 8.60 8.99 4.57
C LEU A 109 9.27 7.69 4.12
N VAL A 110 10.43 7.33 4.68
CA VAL A 110 11.10 6.06 4.36
C VAL A 110 10.21 4.87 4.71
N VAL A 111 9.59 4.88 5.88
CA VAL A 111 8.65 3.82 6.30
C VAL A 111 7.48 3.71 5.33
N GLN A 112 6.88 4.84 4.95
CA GLN A 112 5.75 4.89 4.01
C GLN A 112 6.12 4.42 2.60
N GLU A 113 7.29 4.81 2.09
CA GLU A 113 7.74 4.49 0.73
C GLU A 113 8.14 3.02 0.61
N THR A 114 8.72 2.44 1.66
CA THR A 114 9.20 1.06 1.67
C THR A 114 8.15 0.06 2.14
N ARG A 115 7.17 0.51 2.93
CA ARG A 115 6.14 -0.33 3.57
C ARG A 115 6.72 -1.48 4.38
N VAL A 116 7.88 -1.24 4.99
CA VAL A 116 8.55 -2.21 5.86
C VAL A 116 7.70 -2.51 7.10
N ASP A 117 6.98 -1.53 7.62
CA ASP A 117 6.03 -1.66 8.73
C ASP A 117 4.96 -2.72 8.50
N GLN A 118 4.39 -2.78 7.29
CA GLN A 118 3.38 -3.76 6.94
C GLN A 118 3.95 -5.17 6.83
N THR A 119 5.20 -5.30 6.37
CA THR A 119 5.90 -6.59 6.32
C THR A 119 6.18 -7.07 7.74
N ILE A 120 6.70 -6.20 8.61
CA ILE A 120 6.93 -6.49 10.03
C ILE A 120 5.62 -6.87 10.73
N SER A 121 4.52 -6.14 10.48
CA SER A 121 3.20 -6.49 11.01
C SER A 121 2.72 -7.86 10.52
N ALA A 122 2.87 -8.17 9.23
CA ALA A 122 2.49 -9.48 8.70
C ALA A 122 3.29 -10.63 9.35
N ILE A 123 4.59 -10.43 9.56
CA ILE A 123 5.48 -11.42 10.20
C ILE A 123 5.15 -11.55 11.70
N ALA A 124 4.81 -10.44 12.38
CA ALA A 124 4.39 -10.41 13.79
C ALA A 124 3.08 -11.17 14.02
N ASN A 125 2.17 -11.12 13.04
CA ASN A 125 0.87 -11.79 13.07
C ASN A 125 0.91 -13.25 12.63
N ARG A 126 2.10 -13.80 12.32
CA ARG A 126 2.28 -15.25 12.22
C ARG A 126 2.12 -15.89 13.60
N GLY A 127 2.01 -17.22 13.64
CA GLY A 127 1.92 -17.96 14.89
C GLY A 127 0.49 -18.38 15.22
N GLY A 128 0.40 -19.36 16.11
CA GLY A 128 -0.87 -19.96 16.52
C GLY A 128 -1.31 -21.13 15.66
N TYR A 129 -2.48 -21.68 15.99
CA TYR A 129 -2.96 -22.96 15.46
C TYR A 129 -3.14 -22.99 13.93
N HIS A 130 -3.54 -21.86 13.33
CA HIS A 130 -3.76 -21.77 11.89
C HIS A 130 -2.50 -21.42 11.09
N SER A 131 -1.45 -20.91 11.73
CA SER A 131 -0.19 -20.53 11.08
C SER A 131 1.00 -20.84 12.00
N PRO A 132 1.27 -22.12 12.29
CA PRO A 132 2.38 -22.50 13.14
C PRO A 132 3.71 -22.05 12.53
N ILE A 133 4.66 -21.72 13.39
CA ILE A 133 6.00 -21.27 13.03
C ILE A 133 6.95 -22.41 13.42
N PRO A 134 7.91 -22.78 12.56
CA PRO A 134 8.96 -23.73 12.94
C PRO A 134 9.85 -23.14 14.06
N GLU A 135 10.75 -23.94 14.60
CA GLU A 135 11.77 -23.41 15.50
C GLU A 135 12.70 -22.44 14.75
N GLU A 136 12.56 -21.15 15.04
CA GLU A 136 13.39 -20.06 14.52
C GLU A 136 14.42 -19.67 15.62
N PRO A 137 15.74 -19.66 15.34
CA PRO A 137 16.73 -19.16 16.30
C PRO A 137 16.63 -17.64 16.49
N HIS A 138 17.44 -17.05 17.38
CA HIS A 138 17.54 -15.60 17.61
C HIS A 138 16.27 -14.86 18.04
N ASP A 139 15.28 -15.61 18.52
CA ASP A 139 13.97 -15.10 18.93
C ASP A 139 13.32 -14.21 17.85
N LEU A 140 13.48 -14.57 16.57
CA LEU A 140 13.10 -13.72 15.43
C LEU A 140 11.64 -13.26 15.51
N HIS A 141 10.72 -14.19 15.76
CA HIS A 141 9.30 -13.86 15.85
C HIS A 141 8.96 -12.89 17.00
N GLU A 142 9.54 -13.09 18.19
CA GLU A 142 9.31 -12.20 19.35
C GLU A 142 9.96 -10.83 19.16
N ARG A 143 11.11 -10.76 18.49
CA ARG A 143 11.73 -9.49 18.07
C ARG A 143 10.85 -8.72 17.08
N VAL A 144 10.31 -9.41 16.08
CA VAL A 144 9.38 -8.80 15.11
C VAL A 144 8.12 -8.27 15.79
N LYS A 145 7.53 -9.01 16.75
CA LYS A 145 6.39 -8.51 17.54
C LYS A 145 6.71 -7.22 18.28
N ARG A 146 7.83 -7.18 19.01
CA ARG A 146 8.26 -5.97 19.72
C ARG A 146 8.48 -4.79 18.77
N LEU A 147 9.11 -5.02 17.62
CA LEU A 147 9.28 -3.99 16.60
C LEU A 147 7.95 -3.51 16.03
N HIS A 148 7.02 -4.44 15.78
CA HIS A 148 5.67 -4.11 15.32
C HIS A 148 4.92 -3.24 16.34
N ASP A 149 4.89 -3.66 17.61
CA ASP A 149 4.21 -2.93 18.69
C ASP A 149 4.80 -1.53 18.90
N HIS A 150 6.13 -1.42 18.81
CA HIS A 150 6.84 -0.15 18.88
C HIS A 150 6.41 0.79 17.76
N TRP A 151 6.50 0.35 16.50
CA TRP A 151 6.09 1.15 15.35
C TRP A 151 4.59 1.46 15.35
N PHE A 152 3.74 0.53 15.80
CA PHE A 152 2.30 0.75 15.94
C PHE A 152 1.99 1.84 16.97
N THR A 153 2.70 1.83 18.11
CA THR A 153 2.59 2.84 19.15
C THR A 153 3.00 4.21 18.63
N LEU A 154 4.16 4.29 17.95
CA LEU A 154 4.64 5.52 17.31
C LEU A 154 3.68 6.00 16.21
N ALA A 155 3.11 5.08 15.43
CA ALA A 155 2.18 5.41 14.35
C ALA A 155 0.85 5.99 14.85
N SER A 156 0.48 5.64 16.08
CA SER A 156 -0.75 6.09 16.77
C SER A 156 -0.54 7.32 17.66
N ALA A 157 0.69 7.83 17.75
CA ALA A 157 1.03 8.97 18.58
C ALA A 157 0.37 10.27 18.03
N LYS A 158 -0.13 11.11 18.94
CA LYS A 158 -0.90 12.33 18.59
C LYS A 158 -0.05 13.38 17.86
N ASP A 159 1.26 13.40 18.13
CA ASP A 159 2.24 14.34 17.60
C ASP A 159 2.85 13.90 16.26
N LYS A 160 2.58 12.66 15.82
CA LYS A 160 3.02 12.16 14.53
C LYS A 160 2.58 13.10 13.41
N PRO A 161 3.51 13.51 12.52
CA PRO A 161 3.15 14.34 11.38
C PRO A 161 2.27 13.59 10.39
N GLU A 162 1.38 14.31 9.72
CA GLU A 162 0.56 13.73 8.66
C GLU A 162 1.30 13.69 7.32
N ARG A 163 0.89 12.77 6.42
CA ARG A 163 1.60 12.50 5.15
C ARG A 163 1.72 13.69 4.21
N TRP A 164 0.85 14.70 4.33
CA TRP A 164 0.88 15.93 3.54
C TRP A 164 1.63 17.08 4.24
N GLU A 165 2.09 16.90 5.48
CA GLU A 165 2.86 17.89 6.21
C GLU A 165 4.34 17.86 5.79
N ALA A 166 4.98 19.02 5.68
CA ALA A 166 6.41 19.13 5.33
C ALA A 166 7.31 18.36 6.32
N ARG A 167 7.02 18.44 7.62
CA ARG A 167 7.79 17.76 8.67
C ARG A 167 7.71 16.23 8.61
N PHE A 168 6.76 15.63 7.88
CA PHE A 168 6.69 14.17 7.72
C PHE A 168 7.93 13.59 7.03
N ASP A 169 8.52 14.35 6.10
CA ASP A 169 9.70 13.90 5.35
C ASP A 169 10.96 13.89 6.21
N THR A 170 11.01 14.78 7.20
CA THR A 170 12.19 15.06 8.01
C THR A 170 12.09 14.58 9.45
N THR A 171 10.92 14.11 9.89
CA THR A 171 10.74 13.55 11.24
C THR A 171 11.22 12.10 11.25
N TYR A 172 12.29 11.87 12.00
CA TYR A 172 12.84 10.54 12.26
C TYR A 172 11.93 9.73 13.17
N VAL A 173 11.85 8.43 12.90
CA VAL A 173 11.16 7.43 13.70
C VAL A 173 12.13 7.00 14.81
N PRO A 174 11.77 7.16 16.10
CA PRO A 174 12.61 6.71 17.20
C PRO A 174 12.95 5.22 17.08
N SER A 175 14.23 4.87 17.27
CA SER A 175 14.67 3.47 17.27
C SER A 175 14.10 2.69 18.46
N LEU A 176 13.92 1.38 18.30
CA LEU A 176 13.53 0.49 19.40
C LEU A 176 14.73 0.21 20.32
N LEU A 177 15.90 0.02 19.73
CA LEU A 177 17.15 -0.19 20.44
C LEU A 177 17.95 1.11 20.45
N THR A 178 18.36 1.54 21.63
CA THR A 178 19.35 2.60 21.77
C THR A 178 20.74 1.98 21.84
N GLY A 179 21.78 2.74 21.48
CA GLY A 179 23.16 2.27 21.62
C GLY A 179 23.52 1.81 23.05
N ARG A 180 22.75 2.23 24.07
CA ARG A 180 22.90 1.78 25.47
C ARG A 180 22.48 0.34 25.68
N ASP A 181 21.52 -0.15 24.90
CA ASP A 181 20.93 -1.49 24.99
C ASP A 181 21.81 -2.57 24.34
N LEU A 182 22.95 -2.17 23.76
CA LEU A 182 23.93 -3.04 23.13
C LEU A 182 25.16 -3.29 24.00
N ASP A 183 25.67 -4.52 23.95
CA ASP A 183 26.98 -4.86 24.48
C ASP A 183 28.10 -4.11 23.73
N SER A 184 29.25 -3.94 24.38
CA SER A 184 30.38 -3.14 23.87
C SER A 184 30.85 -3.56 22.46
N LYS A 185 30.80 -4.86 22.14
CA LYS A 185 31.13 -5.41 20.81
C LYS A 185 30.10 -5.09 19.73
N GLN A 186 28.84 -4.94 20.12
CA GLN A 186 27.74 -4.63 19.20
C GLN A 186 27.60 -3.12 18.99
N ARG A 187 27.85 -2.31 20.03
CA ARG A 187 27.84 -0.85 19.96
C ARG A 187 28.83 -0.30 18.90
N GLY A 188 29.97 -0.95 18.73
CA GLY A 188 31.01 -0.53 17.76
C GLY A 188 30.69 -0.80 16.28
N LYS A 189 29.69 -1.65 15.98
CA LYS A 189 29.31 -1.99 14.60
C LYS A 189 28.24 -1.04 14.01
N GLY A 190 27.62 -0.19 14.84
CA GLY A 190 26.44 0.57 14.43
C GLY A 190 25.25 -0.33 14.09
N PHE A 191 24.18 0.26 13.59
CA PHE A 191 22.97 -0.45 13.17
C PHE A 191 22.84 -0.59 11.64
N GLY A 192 23.81 -0.08 10.86
CA GLY A 192 23.84 -0.25 9.41
C GLY A 192 24.17 -1.69 9.02
N LEU A 193 23.55 -2.18 7.93
CA LEU A 193 23.78 -3.55 7.48
C LEU A 193 25.01 -3.65 6.57
N ASP A 194 25.94 -4.55 6.91
CA ASP A 194 27.09 -4.88 6.07
C ASP A 194 26.66 -5.74 4.87
N LEU A 195 26.16 -5.09 3.82
CA LEU A 195 25.69 -5.76 2.61
C LEU A 195 26.85 -6.38 1.82
N THR A 196 26.71 -7.66 1.47
CA THR A 196 27.59 -8.33 0.50
C THR A 196 27.49 -7.68 -0.89
N PRO A 197 28.49 -7.83 -1.77
CA PRO A 197 28.41 -7.25 -3.13
C PRO A 197 27.16 -7.68 -3.91
N ALA A 198 26.74 -8.94 -3.76
CA ALA A 198 25.52 -9.45 -4.39
C ALA A 198 24.27 -8.77 -3.84
N GLN A 199 24.15 -8.63 -2.52
CA GLN A 199 23.02 -7.93 -1.89
C GLN A 199 22.98 -6.44 -2.25
N ARG A 200 24.13 -5.77 -2.40
CA ARG A 200 24.18 -4.38 -2.88
C ARG A 200 23.66 -4.25 -4.30
N ALA A 201 24.05 -5.17 -5.18
CA ALA A 201 23.58 -5.18 -6.57
C ALA A 201 22.07 -5.43 -6.65
N ASP A 202 21.56 -6.39 -5.87
CA ASP A 202 20.12 -6.65 -5.76
C ASP A 202 19.35 -5.43 -5.22
N ALA A 203 19.86 -4.81 -4.15
CA ALA A 203 19.25 -3.62 -3.58
C ALA A 203 19.19 -2.45 -4.59
N GLU A 204 20.25 -2.24 -5.37
CA GLU A 204 20.28 -1.23 -6.44
C GLU A 204 19.28 -1.53 -7.56
N ALA A 205 19.19 -2.79 -8.00
CA ALA A 205 18.22 -3.21 -9.01
C ALA A 205 16.78 -2.97 -8.54
N LYS A 206 16.45 -3.37 -7.30
CA LYS A 206 15.15 -3.13 -6.66
C LYS A 206 14.83 -1.65 -6.53
N TYR A 207 15.80 -0.85 -6.09
CA TYR A 207 15.64 0.58 -5.96
C TYR A 207 15.37 1.27 -7.30
N LYS A 208 16.10 0.88 -8.36
CA LYS A 208 15.86 1.38 -9.73
C LYS A 208 14.46 1.05 -10.23
N ALA A 209 14.01 -0.19 -10.04
CA ALA A 209 12.66 -0.62 -10.42
C ALA A 209 11.58 0.15 -9.65
N TYR A 210 11.77 0.31 -8.33
CA TYR A 210 10.91 1.11 -7.47
C TYR A 210 10.83 2.57 -7.95
N ARG A 211 11.97 3.22 -8.21
CA ARG A 211 12.03 4.61 -8.70
C ARG A 211 11.29 4.79 -10.02
N LYS A 212 11.49 3.89 -10.99
CA LYS A 212 10.79 3.95 -12.28
C LYS A 212 9.27 3.98 -12.10
N GLY A 213 8.72 3.06 -11.30
CA GLY A 213 7.28 3.01 -11.03
C GLY A 213 6.78 4.20 -10.22
N ARG A 214 7.51 4.57 -9.17
CA ARG A 214 7.17 5.64 -8.23
C ARG A 214 7.18 7.01 -8.88
N ASP A 215 8.23 7.35 -9.63
CA ASP A 215 8.38 8.67 -10.23
C ASP A 215 7.31 8.93 -11.30
N ARG A 216 6.99 7.92 -12.12
CA ARG A 216 5.85 7.96 -13.04
C ARG A 216 4.54 8.21 -12.29
N ALA A 217 4.29 7.44 -11.24
CA ALA A 217 3.08 7.56 -10.43
C ALA A 217 2.93 8.95 -9.80
N VAL A 218 4.00 9.45 -9.19
CA VAL A 218 4.02 10.76 -8.52
C VAL A 218 3.89 11.90 -9.54
N ALA A 219 4.53 11.82 -10.71
CA ALA A 219 4.37 12.83 -11.77
C ALA A 219 2.90 12.95 -12.21
N TYR A 220 2.19 11.83 -12.38
CA TYR A 220 0.76 11.83 -12.66
C TYR A 220 -0.06 12.46 -11.53
N LEU A 221 0.19 12.05 -10.28
CA LEU A 221 -0.58 12.44 -9.11
C LEU A 221 -0.33 13.88 -8.66
N LYS A 222 0.81 14.47 -9.03
CA LYS A 222 1.05 15.92 -8.88
C LYS A 222 0.17 16.74 -9.82
N LYS A 223 0.00 16.28 -11.07
CA LYS A 223 -0.85 16.90 -12.09
C LYS A 223 -2.34 16.60 -11.86
N ASN A 224 -2.64 15.46 -11.23
CA ASN A 224 -3.99 14.98 -10.94
C ASN A 224 -4.09 14.57 -9.46
N PRO A 225 -4.22 15.52 -8.52
CA PRO A 225 -4.32 15.21 -7.10
C PRO A 225 -5.43 14.19 -6.82
N PRO A 226 -5.14 13.08 -6.13
CA PRO A 226 -6.11 12.02 -5.93
C PRO A 226 -7.21 12.47 -4.97
N LYS A 227 -8.38 11.85 -5.14
CA LYS A 227 -9.47 12.01 -4.18
C LYS A 227 -9.21 11.10 -2.96
N PRO A 228 -9.29 11.62 -1.72
CA PRO A 228 -9.21 10.81 -0.52
C PRO A 228 -10.22 9.66 -0.53
N MET A 229 -9.83 8.48 -0.05
CA MET A 229 -10.70 7.30 0.07
C MET A 229 -11.68 7.43 1.23
N ALA A 230 -11.27 8.15 2.28
CA ALA A 230 -12.07 8.41 3.45
C ALA A 230 -11.61 9.71 4.13
N TRP A 231 -12.36 10.13 5.15
CA TRP A 231 -12.02 11.24 6.01
C TRP A 231 -12.20 10.79 7.45
N VAL A 232 -11.28 11.18 8.32
CA VAL A 232 -11.34 10.87 9.75
C VAL A 232 -11.24 12.14 10.58
N PRO A 233 -11.96 12.25 11.70
CA PRO A 233 -11.80 13.38 12.61
C PRO A 233 -10.38 13.39 13.19
N VAL A 234 -9.82 14.58 13.41
CA VAL A 234 -8.50 14.76 14.02
C VAL A 234 -8.47 14.24 15.46
N SER A 235 -9.60 14.33 16.16
CA SER A 235 -9.73 13.82 17.53
C SER A 235 -9.97 12.31 17.53
N THR A 236 -9.21 11.59 18.35
CA THR A 236 -9.41 10.17 18.64
C THR A 236 -10.40 9.92 19.78
N ASP A 237 -10.76 10.96 20.54
CA ASP A 237 -11.78 10.86 21.59
C ASP A 237 -13.18 10.62 20.98
N PRO A 238 -13.92 9.55 21.37
CA PRO A 238 -15.19 9.19 20.73
C PRO A 238 -16.30 10.25 20.84
N GLU A 239 -16.31 11.07 21.88
CA GLU A 239 -17.31 12.12 22.06
C GLU A 239 -16.99 13.34 21.20
N ALA A 240 -15.74 13.80 21.24
CA ALA A 240 -15.25 14.87 20.38
C ALA A 240 -15.35 14.50 18.89
N ALA A 241 -15.01 13.25 18.52
CA ALA A 241 -15.14 12.75 17.16
C ALA A 241 -16.60 12.82 16.66
N ARG A 242 -17.57 12.43 17.49
CA ARG A 242 -19.01 12.56 17.18
C ARG A 242 -19.42 14.02 17.00
N GLY A 243 -18.95 14.90 17.87
CA GLY A 243 -19.18 16.35 17.76
C GLY A 243 -18.63 16.92 16.45
N ILE A 244 -17.41 16.55 16.07
CA ILE A 244 -16.76 16.96 14.81
C ILE A 244 -17.59 16.53 13.60
N TRP A 245 -18.11 15.30 13.59
CA TRP A 245 -19.01 14.83 12.53
C TRP A 245 -20.29 15.66 12.43
N GLY A 246 -20.85 16.10 13.57
CA GLY A 246 -22.01 16.99 13.60
C GLY A 246 -21.76 18.33 12.89
N THR A 247 -20.54 18.86 12.92
CA THR A 247 -20.21 20.18 12.31
C THR A 247 -20.33 20.21 10.78
N VAL A 248 -20.30 19.05 10.13
CA VAL A 248 -20.36 18.95 8.66
C VAL A 248 -21.80 18.94 8.15
N PHE A 249 -22.77 18.66 9.03
CA PHE A 249 -24.19 18.60 8.69
C PHE A 249 -24.91 19.83 9.24
N ARG A 250 -25.75 20.47 8.41
CA ARG A 250 -26.49 21.68 8.81
C ARG A 250 -27.43 21.48 10.01
N ASP A 251 -27.90 20.26 10.20
CA ASP A 251 -28.79 19.85 11.28
C ASP A 251 -28.03 19.28 12.50
N GLY A 252 -26.69 19.22 12.45
CA GLY A 252 -25.86 18.64 13.50
C GLY A 252 -25.95 17.12 13.63
N LEU A 253 -26.73 16.44 12.79
CA LEU A 253 -27.02 15.01 12.92
C LEU A 253 -26.19 14.20 11.92
N ALA A 254 -25.12 13.59 12.43
CA ALA A 254 -24.33 12.63 11.67
C ALA A 254 -25.09 11.29 11.55
N GLN A 255 -25.33 10.85 10.31
CA GLN A 255 -25.99 9.58 10.01
C GLN A 255 -25.23 8.82 8.92
N ALA A 256 -25.07 7.51 9.10
CA ALA A 256 -24.46 6.64 8.11
C ALA A 256 -25.18 6.74 6.76
N GLY A 257 -24.42 6.82 5.66
CA GLY A 257 -24.95 6.92 4.30
C GLY A 257 -25.32 8.33 3.81
N ARG A 258 -25.30 9.36 4.67
CA ARG A 258 -25.43 10.75 4.19
C ARG A 258 -24.22 11.17 3.38
N LYS A 259 -24.46 11.78 2.22
CA LYS A 259 -23.40 12.29 1.34
C LYS A 259 -22.84 13.60 1.89
N VAL A 260 -21.52 13.66 2.03
CA VAL A 260 -20.77 14.87 2.39
C VAL A 260 -19.99 15.34 1.16
N LEU A 261 -19.95 16.66 0.93
CA LEU A 261 -19.17 17.23 -0.17
C LEU A 261 -17.68 17.21 0.18
N GLY A 262 -16.85 16.62 -0.69
CA GLY A 262 -15.40 16.47 -0.44
C GLY A 262 -14.68 17.80 -0.18
N ARG A 263 -15.12 18.89 -0.83
CA ARG A 263 -14.56 20.24 -0.63
C ARG A 263 -14.82 20.80 0.77
N GLN A 264 -15.95 20.47 1.39
CA GLN A 264 -16.24 20.86 2.78
C GLN A 264 -15.30 20.16 3.75
N MET A 265 -14.88 18.93 3.42
CA MET A 265 -13.94 18.16 4.24
C MET A 265 -12.51 18.63 4.04
N ALA A 266 -12.11 18.86 2.78
CA ALA A 266 -10.75 19.30 2.44
C ALA A 266 -10.36 20.65 3.05
N ALA A 267 -11.31 21.56 3.20
CA ALA A 267 -11.09 22.85 3.84
C ALA A 267 -11.28 22.84 5.36
N ASN A 268 -11.73 21.72 5.95
CA ASN A 268 -12.05 21.66 7.38
C ASN A 268 -10.85 21.12 8.19
N PRO A 269 -10.25 21.94 9.08
CA PRO A 269 -9.09 21.53 9.85
C PRO A 269 -9.39 20.45 10.91
N MET A 270 -10.66 20.13 11.16
CA MET A 270 -11.06 19.07 12.09
C MET A 270 -11.07 17.68 11.44
N PHE A 271 -10.83 17.59 10.13
CA PHE A 271 -10.76 16.33 9.40
C PHE A 271 -9.41 16.14 8.72
N LYS A 272 -9.01 14.87 8.68
CA LYS A 272 -7.81 14.38 8.02
C LYS A 272 -8.23 13.49 6.84
N PRO A 273 -7.73 13.73 5.63
CA PRO A 273 -7.96 12.83 4.51
C PRO A 273 -7.20 11.51 4.70
N VAL A 274 -7.83 10.42 4.32
CA VAL A 274 -7.18 9.11 4.18
C VAL A 274 -6.95 8.88 2.69
N TYR A 275 -5.70 8.70 2.30
CA TYR A 275 -5.31 8.39 0.93
C TYR A 275 -4.98 6.90 0.77
N ARG A 276 -5.02 6.43 -0.47
CA ARG A 276 -4.56 5.08 -0.80
C ARG A 276 -3.04 5.01 -0.72
N ASP A 277 -2.52 3.79 -0.79
CA ASP A 277 -1.10 3.57 -1.05
C ASP A 277 -0.80 3.80 -2.52
N LEU A 278 0.43 4.25 -2.83
CA LEU A 278 0.84 4.64 -4.18
C LEU A 278 0.60 3.53 -5.20
N ILE A 279 0.92 2.29 -4.83
CA ILE A 279 0.77 1.12 -5.70
C ILE A 279 -0.70 0.77 -5.99
N THR A 280 -1.63 1.30 -5.20
CA THR A 280 -3.08 1.07 -5.34
C THR A 280 -3.83 2.30 -5.83
N GLU A 281 -3.10 3.38 -6.12
CA GLU A 281 -3.68 4.56 -6.73
C GLU A 281 -4.09 4.28 -8.17
N ARG A 282 -5.10 5.00 -8.64
CA ARG A 282 -5.67 4.82 -9.97
C ARG A 282 -4.90 5.66 -10.98
N ILE A 283 -3.75 5.14 -11.41
CA ILE A 283 -2.93 5.75 -12.45
C ILE A 283 -3.17 4.99 -13.76
N PRO A 284 -3.50 5.66 -14.87
CA PRO A 284 -3.63 5.00 -16.16
C PRO A 284 -2.32 4.29 -16.54
N TYR A 285 -2.43 3.03 -16.95
CA TYR A 285 -1.26 2.17 -17.20
C TYR A 285 -0.35 2.73 -18.31
N ASP A 286 -0.99 3.32 -19.32
CA ASP A 286 -0.40 3.94 -20.52
C ASP A 286 -0.01 5.40 -20.32
N TRP A 287 -0.20 5.95 -19.11
CA TRP A 287 0.18 7.34 -18.85
C TRP A 287 1.71 7.50 -18.89
N VAL A 288 2.15 8.50 -19.65
CA VAL A 288 3.53 8.95 -19.74
C VAL A 288 3.56 10.44 -19.45
N ASP A 289 4.56 10.88 -18.69
CA ASP A 289 4.73 12.30 -18.40
C ASP A 289 5.08 13.05 -19.69
N PRO A 290 4.28 14.04 -20.14
CA PRO A 290 4.58 14.80 -21.35
C PRO A 290 5.89 15.60 -21.27
N GLU A 291 6.43 15.82 -20.08
CA GLU A 291 7.71 16.51 -19.87
C GLU A 291 8.92 15.57 -19.90
N GLN A 292 8.70 14.25 -19.83
CA GLN A 292 9.77 13.27 -19.91
C GLN A 292 10.12 12.96 -21.36
N PRO A 293 11.42 12.81 -21.69
CA PRO A 293 11.82 12.33 -23.00
C PRO A 293 11.22 10.95 -23.24
N ALA A 294 10.73 10.69 -24.46
CA ALA A 294 10.21 9.39 -24.83
C ALA A 294 11.27 8.31 -24.56
N GLU A 295 10.99 7.38 -23.65
CA GLU A 295 11.86 6.23 -23.41
C GLU A 295 12.00 5.45 -24.73
N GLN A 296 13.24 5.28 -25.20
CA GLN A 296 13.51 4.40 -26.33
C GLN A 296 13.24 2.96 -25.89
N PHE A 297 12.17 2.37 -26.40
CA PHE A 297 11.84 0.98 -26.13
C PHE A 297 12.85 0.09 -26.85
N SER A 298 13.78 -0.50 -26.10
CA SER A 298 14.62 -1.59 -26.58
C SER A 298 13.87 -2.90 -26.39
N GLU A 299 13.39 -3.50 -27.48
CA GLU A 299 12.71 -4.80 -27.45
C GLU A 299 13.57 -5.88 -26.78
N GLN A 300 14.90 -5.82 -26.96
CA GLN A 300 15.83 -6.74 -26.32
C GLN A 300 15.90 -6.57 -24.80
N GLU A 301 15.78 -5.34 -24.28
CA GLU A 301 15.74 -5.09 -22.83
C GLU A 301 14.41 -5.57 -22.25
N HIS A 302 13.30 -5.33 -22.96
CA HIS A 302 11.98 -5.79 -22.55
C HIS A 302 11.91 -7.33 -22.47
N LEU A 303 12.44 -8.05 -23.46
CA LEU A 303 12.48 -9.51 -23.45
C LEU A 303 13.29 -10.04 -22.26
N LYS A 304 14.45 -9.45 -21.96
CA LYS A 304 15.26 -9.81 -20.79
C LYS A 304 14.52 -9.57 -19.47
N GLU A 305 13.82 -8.45 -19.36
CA GLU A 305 12.98 -8.12 -18.20
C GLU A 305 11.84 -9.14 -18.02
N MET A 306 11.18 -9.52 -19.12
CA MET A 306 10.13 -10.53 -19.10
C MET A 306 10.65 -11.92 -18.71
N GLU A 307 11.83 -12.32 -19.18
CA GLU A 307 12.46 -13.59 -18.80
C GLU A 307 12.84 -13.59 -17.31
N ALA A 308 13.47 -12.51 -16.82
CA ALA A 308 13.79 -12.35 -15.41
C ALA A 308 12.54 -12.43 -14.53
N PHE A 309 11.45 -11.76 -14.93
CA PHE A 309 10.16 -11.80 -14.23
C PHE A 309 9.57 -13.21 -14.18
N ARG A 310 9.65 -13.97 -15.29
CA ARG A 310 9.18 -15.35 -15.34
C ARG A 310 9.98 -16.27 -14.43
N GLU A 311 11.31 -16.11 -14.41
CA GLU A 311 12.18 -16.91 -13.55
C GLU A 311 11.93 -16.59 -12.08
N GLU A 312 11.81 -15.30 -11.71
CA GLU A 312 11.46 -14.87 -10.36
C GLU A 312 10.10 -15.42 -9.92
N ALA A 313 9.09 -15.35 -10.79
CA ALA A 313 7.77 -15.90 -10.53
C ALA A 313 7.82 -17.41 -10.28
N ARG A 314 8.61 -18.16 -11.08
CA ARG A 314 8.80 -19.60 -10.90
C ARG A 314 9.48 -19.93 -9.58
N LEU A 315 10.55 -19.22 -9.23
CA LEU A 315 11.25 -19.42 -7.96
C LEU A 315 10.34 -19.13 -6.76
N ARG A 316 9.52 -18.08 -6.87
CA ARG A 316 8.53 -17.71 -5.85
C ARG A 316 7.43 -18.76 -5.71
N GLU A 317 6.93 -19.32 -6.80
CA GLU A 317 5.95 -20.40 -6.80
C GLU A 317 6.50 -21.64 -6.09
N VAL A 318 7.69 -22.10 -6.50
CA VAL A 318 8.38 -23.25 -5.87
C VAL A 318 8.56 -23.03 -4.36
N ARG A 319 9.00 -21.83 -3.95
CA ARG A 319 9.15 -21.51 -2.53
C ARG A 319 7.81 -21.50 -1.81
N THR A 320 6.78 -20.91 -2.41
CA THR A 320 5.42 -20.86 -1.83
C THR A 320 4.86 -22.25 -1.61
N GLU A 321 5.07 -23.18 -2.55
CA GLU A 321 4.67 -24.57 -2.39
C GLU A 321 5.39 -25.25 -1.22
N LYS A 322 6.71 -25.05 -1.09
CA LYS A 322 7.48 -25.60 0.04
C LYS A 322 6.98 -25.06 1.37
N GLN A 323 6.76 -23.75 1.46
CA GLN A 323 6.20 -23.11 2.65
C GLN A 323 4.81 -23.67 3.00
N ALA A 324 3.95 -23.87 2.00
CA ALA A 324 2.62 -24.45 2.19
C ALA A 324 2.69 -25.90 2.70
N ARG A 325 3.59 -26.73 2.14
CA ARG A 325 3.82 -28.11 2.60
C ARG A 325 4.29 -28.14 4.05
N LEU A 326 5.29 -27.34 4.39
CA LEU A 326 5.79 -27.25 5.77
C LEU A 326 4.71 -26.79 6.74
N GLN A 327 3.89 -25.79 6.38
CA GLN A 327 2.77 -25.38 7.23
C GLN A 327 1.75 -26.49 7.45
N GLU A 328 1.48 -27.30 6.42
CA GLU A 328 0.58 -28.44 6.57
C GLU A 328 1.17 -29.50 7.52
N GLU A 329 2.46 -29.79 7.40
CA GLU A 329 3.19 -30.71 8.29
C GLU A 329 3.17 -30.24 9.75
N LEU A 330 3.51 -28.97 10.00
CA LEU A 330 3.47 -28.38 11.33
C LEU A 330 2.05 -28.41 11.93
N ARG A 331 1.01 -28.16 11.12
CA ARG A 331 -0.39 -28.28 11.57
C ARG A 331 -0.76 -29.72 11.92
N ARG A 332 -0.24 -30.72 11.20
CA ARG A 332 -0.47 -32.14 11.51
C ARG A 332 0.21 -32.54 12.81
N GLN A 333 1.46 -32.13 13.03
CA GLN A 333 2.19 -32.36 14.28
C GLN A 333 1.46 -31.76 15.48
N LEU A 334 1.06 -30.49 15.41
CA LEU A 334 0.30 -29.83 16.48
C LEU A 334 -1.07 -30.46 16.76
N ARG A 335 -1.67 -31.17 15.80
CA ARG A 335 -2.91 -31.93 16.04
C ARG A 335 -2.62 -33.25 16.74
N ALA A 336 -1.58 -33.97 16.32
CA ALA A 336 -1.16 -35.21 16.96
C ALA A 336 -0.78 -34.96 18.43
N ASP A 337 0.03 -33.94 18.71
CA ASP A 337 0.44 -33.59 20.07
C ASP A 337 -0.75 -33.25 21.00
N LYS A 338 -1.85 -32.73 20.43
CA LYS A 338 -3.09 -32.45 21.17
C LYS A 338 -3.96 -33.68 21.41
N GLU A 339 -3.82 -34.73 20.60
CA GLU A 339 -4.55 -35.99 20.77
C GLU A 339 -3.84 -36.92 21.77
N GLU A 340 -2.55 -36.71 22.01
CA GLU A 340 -1.74 -37.46 22.99
C GLU A 340 -1.76 -36.87 24.42
N LEU A 341 -2.22 -35.63 24.60
CA LEU A 341 -2.41 -34.92 25.89
C LEU A 341 -3.85 -35.04 26.40
#